data_AF-A0A3D4VWF9-F1
#
_entry.id   AF-A0A3D4VWF9-F1
#
_cell.length_a   1.000
_cell.length_b   1.000
_cell.length_c   1.000
_cell.angle_alpha   90.00
_cell.angle_beta   90.00
_cell.angle_gamma   90.00
#
_symmetry.space_group_name_H-M   'P 1'
#
loop_
_entity.id
_entity.type
_entity.pdbx_description
1 polymer ?
#
loop_
_entity_poly.entity_id
_entity_poly.type
_entity_poly.pdbx_seq_one_letter_code
_entity_poly.pdbx_strand_id
1 'polypeptide(L)'
;MDAAVTWEPWLSRAPEREGGYVIATSKEYPKTIVDVMAVRSDFAENNPNVVKAFKEAWYKAVAFSEENPDEANQIMADGIGLELQDIVDERAGVTFFGKEENLEFFDQSSKDNIYEVTQRAANFWKTRGIFDDVNIDEFIAPIE
;
A
#
# COMPACT_ATOMS: atom_id res chain seq x y z
N MET A 1 -25.45 -11.82 9.31
CA MET A 1 -24.26 -11.72 8.45
C MET A 1 -23.32 -12.82 8.89
N ASP A 2 -22.98 -13.71 7.97
CA ASP A 2 -22.20 -14.91 8.27
C ASP A 2 -20.68 -14.67 8.17
N ALA A 3 -20.26 -13.68 7.37
CA ALA A 3 -18.90 -13.19 7.26
C ALA A 3 -18.87 -11.74 6.76
N ALA A 4 -17.78 -11.01 7.04
CA ALA A 4 -17.49 -9.68 6.49
C ALA A 4 -16.03 -9.59 6.06
N VAL A 5 -15.75 -8.70 5.09
CA VAL A 5 -14.40 -8.26 4.75
C VAL A 5 -14.26 -6.83 5.25
N THR A 6 -13.26 -6.58 6.09
CA THR A 6 -12.99 -5.26 6.67
C THR A 6 -11.49 -5.09 6.90
N TRP A 7 -11.10 -3.86 7.19
CA TRP A 7 -9.75 -3.45 7.57
C TRP A 7 -9.73 -3.01 9.05
N GLU A 8 -8.55 -2.60 9.52
CA GLU A 8 -8.39 -2.05 10.88
C GLU A 8 -9.14 -0.72 11.08
N PRO A 9 -9.54 -0.37 12.31
CA PRO A 9 -9.40 -1.17 13.54
C PRO A 9 -10.49 -2.24 13.69
N TRP A 10 -11.42 -2.32 12.73
CA TRP A 10 -12.59 -3.21 12.83
C TRP A 10 -12.24 -4.69 12.76
N LEU A 11 -11.15 -5.03 12.04
CA LEU A 11 -10.66 -6.40 11.96
C LEU A 11 -10.17 -6.90 13.33
N SER A 12 -9.31 -6.12 14.01
CA SER A 12 -8.81 -6.47 15.34
C SER A 12 -9.89 -6.45 16.42
N ARG A 13 -10.95 -5.64 16.26
CA ARG A 13 -12.11 -5.63 17.17
C ARG A 13 -13.11 -6.76 16.93
N ALA A 14 -13.05 -7.46 15.80
CA ALA A 14 -14.03 -8.50 15.46
C ALA A 14 -14.11 -9.66 16.49
N PRO A 15 -13.00 -10.15 17.08
CA PRO A 15 -13.03 -11.18 18.12
C PRO A 15 -13.57 -10.73 19.48
N GLU A 16 -13.71 -9.43 19.73
CA GLU A 16 -14.29 -8.90 20.98
C GLU A 16 -15.80 -9.19 21.10
N ARG A 17 -16.46 -9.40 19.95
CA ARG A 17 -17.86 -9.79 19.88
C ARG A 17 -18.00 -11.29 20.14
N GLU A 18 -18.99 -11.69 20.93
CA GLU A 18 -19.32 -13.09 21.15
C GLU A 18 -19.54 -13.84 19.81
N GLY A 19 -18.78 -14.91 19.62
CA GLY A 19 -18.77 -15.73 18.41
C GLY A 19 -18.01 -15.15 17.22
N GLY A 20 -17.38 -13.97 17.36
CA GLY A 20 -16.52 -13.37 16.34
C GLY A 20 -15.14 -14.01 16.34
N TYR A 21 -14.59 -14.27 15.15
CA TYR A 21 -13.21 -14.68 14.97
C TYR A 21 -12.72 -14.32 13.57
N VAL A 22 -11.41 -14.15 13.44
CA VAL A 22 -10.76 -13.87 12.15
C VAL A 22 -10.57 -15.18 11.38
N ILE A 23 -11.10 -15.24 10.16
CA ILE A 23 -11.03 -16.45 9.30
C ILE A 23 -9.76 -16.44 8.44
N ALA A 24 -9.36 -15.27 7.95
CA ALA A 24 -8.18 -15.07 7.11
C ALA A 24 -7.74 -13.62 7.22
N THR A 25 -6.43 -13.36 7.05
CA THR A 25 -5.87 -12.01 7.02
C THR A 25 -4.99 -11.81 5.80
N SER A 26 -4.84 -10.55 5.34
CA SER A 26 -3.92 -10.22 4.23
C SER A 26 -2.46 -10.57 4.53
N LYS A 27 -2.10 -10.75 5.81
CA LYS A 27 -0.78 -11.24 6.24
C LYS A 27 -0.43 -12.62 5.66
N GLU A 28 -1.42 -13.48 5.43
CA GLU A 28 -1.24 -14.80 4.81
C GLU A 28 -1.02 -14.71 3.29
N TYR A 29 -1.31 -13.55 2.69
CA TYR A 29 -1.30 -13.32 1.24
C TYR A 29 -0.44 -12.08 0.91
N PRO A 30 0.88 -12.11 1.18
CA PRO A 30 1.75 -10.96 0.98
C PRO A 30 1.68 -10.45 -0.45
N LYS A 31 1.78 -9.11 -0.61
CA LYS A 31 1.72 -8.42 -1.91
C LYS A 31 0.45 -8.71 -2.72
N THR A 32 -0.66 -9.07 -2.06
CA THR A 32 -2.00 -9.16 -2.68
C THR A 32 -2.73 -7.84 -2.61
N ILE A 33 -2.50 -7.06 -1.55
CA ILE A 33 -3.00 -5.70 -1.37
C ILE A 33 -1.77 -4.80 -1.32
N VAL A 34 -1.70 -3.83 -2.21
CA VAL A 34 -0.60 -2.87 -2.33
C VAL A 34 -1.19 -1.50 -2.58
N ASP A 35 -0.86 -0.55 -1.73
CA ASP A 35 -1.18 0.86 -1.95
C ASP A 35 -0.09 1.50 -2.80
N VAL A 36 -0.50 2.31 -3.78
CA VAL A 36 0.41 2.97 -4.72
C VAL A 36 0.17 4.47 -4.74
N MET A 37 1.24 5.22 -4.96
CA MET A 37 1.14 6.63 -5.31
C MET A 37 1.02 6.75 -6.83
N ALA A 38 -0.12 7.25 -7.31
CA ALA A 38 -0.35 7.50 -8.72
C ALA A 38 -0.33 9.00 -9.03
N VAL A 39 0.30 9.36 -10.14
CA VAL A 39 0.32 10.73 -10.67
C VAL A 39 -0.22 10.70 -12.09
N ARG A 40 -1.00 11.72 -12.47
CA ARG A 40 -1.48 11.83 -13.84
C ARG A 40 -0.30 11.99 -14.81
N SER A 41 -0.34 11.28 -15.93
CA SER A 41 0.74 11.28 -16.93
C SER A 41 1.06 12.69 -17.43
N ASP A 42 0.04 13.51 -17.74
CA ASP A 42 0.21 14.88 -18.19
C ASP A 42 0.89 15.78 -17.14
N PHE A 43 0.58 15.58 -15.86
CA PHE A 43 1.26 16.29 -14.79
C PHE A 43 2.73 15.86 -14.67
N ALA A 44 3.00 14.56 -14.76
CA ALA A 44 4.34 14.01 -14.64
C ALA A 44 5.26 14.47 -15.79
N GLU A 45 4.76 14.48 -17.02
CA GLU A 45 5.48 14.97 -18.20
C GLU A 45 5.81 16.46 -18.09
N ASN A 46 4.86 17.27 -17.60
CA ASN A 46 5.05 18.72 -17.47
C ASN A 46 5.84 19.12 -16.21
N ASN A 47 5.90 18.26 -15.18
CA ASN A 47 6.52 18.58 -13.89
C ASN A 47 7.44 17.45 -13.38
N PRO A 48 8.40 16.96 -14.19
CA PRO A 48 9.20 15.78 -13.83
C PRO A 48 10.01 15.98 -12.54
N ASN A 49 10.50 17.20 -12.30
CA ASN A 49 11.24 17.53 -11.08
C ASN A 49 10.36 17.48 -9.82
N VAL A 50 9.07 17.84 -9.93
CA VAL A 50 8.13 17.78 -8.81
C VAL A 50 7.83 16.32 -8.46
N VAL A 51 7.60 15.49 -9.48
CA VAL A 51 7.34 14.05 -9.25
C VAL A 51 8.56 13.36 -8.65
N LYS A 52 9.77 13.68 -9.13
CA LYS A 52 11.00 13.19 -8.51
C LYS A 52 11.15 13.64 -7.06
N ALA A 53 10.90 14.91 -6.76
CA ALA A 53 10.97 15.44 -5.41
C ALA A 53 9.92 14.79 -4.48
N PHE A 54 8.72 14.50 -4.99
CA PHE A 54 7.67 13.79 -4.25
C PHE A 54 8.10 12.37 -3.87
N LYS A 55 8.66 11.60 -4.83
CA LYS A 55 9.26 10.27 -4.58
C LYS A 55 10.36 10.35 -3.51
N GLU A 56 11.27 11.30 -3.64
CA GLU A 56 12.37 11.47 -2.67
C GLU A 56 11.86 11.88 -1.28
N ALA A 57 10.81 12.70 -1.19
CA ALA A 57 10.18 13.06 0.06
C ALA A 57 9.53 11.86 0.75
N TRP A 58 8.89 10.97 -0.01
CA TRP A 58 8.37 9.70 0.53
C TRP A 58 9.49 8.84 1.13
N TYR A 59 10.60 8.63 0.40
CA TYR A 59 11.72 7.85 0.94
C TYR A 59 12.30 8.44 2.23
N LYS A 60 12.41 9.78 2.30
CA LYS A 60 12.83 10.47 3.52
C LYS A 60 11.82 10.28 4.65
N ALA A 61 10.52 10.29 4.37
CA ALA A 61 9.48 10.08 5.37
C ALA A 61 9.52 8.66 5.93
N VAL A 62 9.69 7.65 5.08
CA VAL A 62 9.83 6.24 5.54
C VAL A 62 11.07 6.09 6.41
N ALA A 63 12.24 6.56 5.95
CA ALA A 63 13.48 6.50 6.73
C ALA A 63 13.35 7.24 8.07
N PHE A 64 12.77 8.46 8.06
CA PHE A 64 12.50 9.21 9.29
C PHE A 64 11.59 8.43 10.24
N SER A 65 10.57 7.74 9.72
CA SER A 65 9.62 6.96 10.51
C SER A 65 10.23 5.70 11.14
N GLU A 66 11.30 5.16 10.55
CA GLU A 66 12.08 4.06 11.11
C GLU A 66 13.07 4.56 12.17
N GLU A 67 13.73 5.70 11.92
CA GLU A 67 14.69 6.31 12.85
C GLU A 67 14.01 6.94 14.08
N ASN A 68 12.78 7.46 13.92
CA ASN A 68 12.05 8.23 14.93
C ASN A 68 10.60 7.72 15.07
N PRO A 69 10.38 6.45 15.48
CA PRO A 69 9.07 5.81 15.41
C PRO A 69 8.00 6.51 16.26
N ASP A 70 8.34 6.95 17.48
CA ASP A 70 7.38 7.60 18.38
C ASP A 70 6.91 8.95 17.82
N GLU A 71 7.85 9.78 17.35
CA GLU A 71 7.54 11.09 16.75
C GLU A 71 6.75 10.92 15.46
N ALA A 72 7.16 10.00 14.59
CA ALA A 72 6.45 9.73 13.35
C ALA A 72 5.03 9.20 13.60
N ASN A 73 4.84 8.32 14.59
CA ASN A 73 3.51 7.83 14.96
C ASN A 73 2.62 8.96 15.50
N GLN A 74 3.18 9.89 16.29
CA GLN A 74 2.41 11.06 16.75
C GLN A 74 2.02 11.96 15.57
N ILE A 75 2.93 12.23 14.63
CA ILE A 75 2.62 13.02 13.43
C ILE A 75 1.51 12.34 12.60
N MET A 76 1.56 11.02 12.45
CA MET A 76 0.52 10.26 11.75
C MET A 76 -0.83 10.32 12.48
N ALA A 77 -0.83 10.15 13.80
CA ALA A 77 -2.03 10.23 14.64
C ALA A 77 -2.72 11.59 14.49
N ASP A 78 -1.96 12.68 14.62
CA ASP A 78 -2.45 14.05 14.47
C ASP A 78 -2.99 14.31 13.04
N GLY A 79 -2.30 13.79 12.02
CA GLY A 79 -2.66 13.99 10.62
C GLY A 79 -3.91 13.22 10.17
N ILE A 80 -4.11 12.00 10.68
CA ILE A 80 -5.24 11.13 10.33
C ILE A 80 -6.44 11.39 11.26
N GLY A 81 -6.19 11.92 12.47
CA GLY A 81 -7.21 12.13 13.49
C GLY A 81 -7.57 10.84 14.24
N LEU A 82 -6.58 9.96 14.45
CA LEU A 82 -6.70 8.73 15.23
C LEU A 82 -5.92 8.85 16.53
N GLU A 83 -6.27 8.01 17.51
CA GLU A 83 -5.48 7.90 18.74
C GLU A 83 -4.10 7.30 18.41
N LEU A 84 -3.05 7.73 19.14
CA LEU A 84 -1.69 7.26 18.92
C LEU A 84 -1.59 5.73 18.97
N GLN A 85 -2.31 5.09 19.90
CA GLN A 85 -2.30 3.65 20.04
C GLN A 85 -2.90 2.93 18.81
N ASP A 86 -3.98 3.48 18.24
CA ASP A 86 -4.57 2.91 17.02
C ASP A 86 -3.55 2.96 15.86
N ILE A 87 -2.80 4.07 15.72
CA ILE A 87 -1.73 4.16 14.72
C ILE A 87 -0.62 3.12 14.96
N VAL A 88 -0.18 2.96 16.20
CA VAL A 88 0.87 1.98 16.54
C VAL A 88 0.43 0.56 16.16
N ASP A 89 -0.81 0.19 16.49
CA ASP A 89 -1.37 -1.13 16.25
C ASP A 89 -1.58 -1.38 14.74
N GLU A 90 -2.14 -0.40 14.02
CA GLU A 90 -2.35 -0.48 12.57
C GLU A 90 -1.02 -0.56 11.81
N ARG A 91 -0.04 0.26 12.20
CA ARG A 91 1.27 0.33 11.55
C ARG A 91 2.02 -1.01 11.65
N ALA A 92 1.81 -1.78 12.71
CA ALA A 92 2.42 -3.11 12.85
C ALA A 92 1.96 -4.11 11.76
N GLY A 93 0.82 -3.84 11.12
CA GLY A 93 0.30 -4.62 9.99
C GLY A 93 0.77 -4.14 8.60
N VAL A 94 1.47 -3.01 8.52
CA VAL A 94 1.84 -2.36 7.26
C VAL A 94 3.35 -2.44 7.03
N THR A 95 3.74 -2.89 5.84
CA THR A 95 5.13 -2.77 5.37
C THR A 95 5.25 -1.52 4.53
N PHE A 96 5.99 -0.52 5.01
CA PHE A 96 6.29 0.69 4.25
C PHE A 96 7.44 0.43 3.29
N PHE A 97 7.30 0.88 2.05
CA PHE A 97 8.32 0.68 1.02
C PHE A 97 9.19 1.94 0.98
N GLY A 98 10.41 1.82 1.49
CA GLY A 98 11.46 2.81 1.36
C GLY A 98 12.12 2.74 -0.02
N LYS A 99 13.34 3.24 -0.14
CA LYS A 99 14.04 3.30 -1.43
C LYS A 99 14.40 1.90 -1.95
N GLU A 100 14.95 1.04 -1.09
CA GLU A 100 15.46 -0.27 -1.49
C GLU A 100 14.31 -1.21 -1.85
N GLU A 101 13.27 -1.25 -1.02
CA GLU A 101 12.07 -2.06 -1.24
C GLU A 101 11.34 -1.64 -2.52
N ASN A 102 11.28 -0.32 -2.79
CA ASN A 102 10.65 0.18 -4.01
C ASN A 102 11.45 -0.21 -5.25
N LEU A 103 12.78 -0.08 -5.23
CA LEU A 103 13.63 -0.52 -6.34
C LEU A 103 13.48 -2.02 -6.60
N GLU A 104 13.47 -2.85 -5.56
CA GLU A 104 13.22 -4.30 -5.68
C GLU A 104 11.83 -4.60 -6.26
N PHE A 105 10.81 -3.84 -5.84
CA PHE A 105 9.44 -4.03 -6.31
C PHE A 105 9.22 -3.62 -7.77
N PHE A 106 10.02 -2.68 -8.29
CA PHE A 106 10.03 -2.31 -9.71
C PHE A 106 10.97 -3.16 -10.58
N ASP A 107 11.81 -4.02 -9.99
CA ASP A 107 12.65 -4.96 -10.74
C ASP A 107 11.80 -6.11 -11.29
N GLN A 108 11.74 -6.24 -12.62
CA GLN A 108 10.97 -7.29 -13.30
C GLN A 108 11.50 -8.71 -13.04
N SER A 109 12.75 -8.85 -12.59
CA SER A 109 13.33 -10.13 -12.21
C SER A 109 12.95 -10.57 -10.79
N SER A 110 12.46 -9.63 -9.96
CA SER A 110 11.97 -9.91 -8.62
C SER A 110 10.63 -10.64 -8.66
N LYS A 111 10.44 -11.59 -7.76
CA LYS A 111 9.15 -12.28 -7.58
C LYS A 111 8.13 -11.33 -6.95
N ASP A 112 6.88 -11.42 -7.42
CA ASP A 112 5.77 -10.59 -6.92
C ASP A 112 6.11 -9.10 -7.05
N ASN A 113 6.75 -8.71 -8.16
CA ASN A 113 7.02 -7.32 -8.50
C ASN A 113 5.74 -6.58 -8.92
N ILE A 114 5.80 -5.26 -9.06
CA ILE A 114 4.63 -4.42 -9.38
C ILE A 114 3.92 -4.84 -10.67
N TYR A 115 4.66 -5.31 -11.68
CA TYR A 115 4.08 -5.76 -12.96
C TYR A 115 3.30 -7.06 -12.77
N GLU A 116 3.87 -8.04 -12.06
CA GLU A 116 3.17 -9.30 -11.74
C GLU A 116 1.92 -9.04 -10.89
N VAL A 117 2.02 -8.21 -9.84
CA VAL A 117 0.87 -7.86 -8.99
C VAL A 117 -0.22 -7.16 -9.80
N THR A 118 0.15 -6.18 -10.63
CA THR A 118 -0.81 -5.44 -11.47
C THR A 118 -1.46 -6.36 -12.50
N GLN A 119 -0.70 -7.27 -13.13
CA GLN A 119 -1.25 -8.23 -14.07
C GLN A 119 -2.23 -9.20 -13.41
N ARG A 120 -1.94 -9.69 -12.20
CA ARG A 120 -2.88 -10.53 -11.44
C ARG A 120 -4.17 -9.78 -11.16
N ALA A 121 -4.08 -8.51 -10.75
CA ALA A 121 -5.25 -7.67 -10.51
C ALA A 121 -6.04 -7.50 -11.82
N ALA A 122 -5.41 -7.09 -12.91
CA ALA A 122 -6.05 -6.91 -14.22
C ALA A 122 -6.78 -8.19 -14.68
N ASN A 123 -6.13 -9.35 -14.57
CA ASN A 123 -6.73 -10.65 -14.90
C ASN A 123 -7.94 -10.99 -14.03
N PHE A 124 -7.88 -10.68 -12.73
CA PHE A 124 -9.00 -10.88 -11.82
C PHE A 124 -10.20 -10.03 -12.25
N TRP A 125 -10.02 -8.72 -12.40
CA TRP A 125 -11.09 -7.80 -12.78
C TRP A 125 -11.70 -8.13 -14.16
N LYS A 126 -10.87 -8.54 -15.13
CA LYS A 126 -11.32 -9.08 -16.42
C LYS A 126 -12.19 -10.31 -16.26
N THR A 127 -11.76 -11.28 -15.45
CA THR A 127 -12.53 -12.50 -15.16
C THR A 127 -13.86 -12.19 -14.48
N ARG A 128 -13.94 -11.09 -13.72
CA ARG A 128 -15.17 -10.59 -13.10
C ARG A 128 -16.05 -9.77 -14.04
N GLY A 129 -15.61 -9.50 -15.27
CA GLY A 129 -16.35 -8.71 -16.27
C GLY A 129 -16.43 -7.22 -15.93
N ILE A 130 -15.45 -6.68 -15.21
CA ILE A 130 -15.45 -5.27 -14.76
C ILE A 130 -14.79 -4.37 -15.81
N PHE A 131 -13.72 -4.85 -16.45
CA PHE A 131 -13.14 -4.23 -17.64
C PHE A 131 -12.57 -5.31 -18.56
N ASP A 132 -12.28 -4.93 -19.82
CA ASP A 132 -11.71 -5.82 -20.84
C ASP A 132 -10.18 -5.97 -20.65
N ASP A 133 -9.40 -5.86 -21.72
CA ASP A 133 -7.93 -5.91 -21.64
C ASP A 133 -7.35 -4.54 -21.30
N VAL A 134 -6.36 -4.54 -20.40
CA VAL A 134 -5.64 -3.36 -19.94
C VAL A 134 -4.15 -3.57 -20.20
N ASN A 135 -3.51 -2.61 -20.85
CA ASN A 135 -2.05 -2.59 -20.99
C ASN A 135 -1.43 -2.08 -19.69
N ILE A 136 -0.94 -2.98 -18.84
CA ILE A 136 -0.43 -2.61 -17.51
C ILE A 136 0.82 -1.72 -17.57
N ASP A 137 1.60 -1.79 -18.64
CA ASP A 137 2.82 -1.00 -18.80
C ASP A 137 2.52 0.49 -18.96
N GLU A 138 1.30 0.86 -19.38
CA GLU A 138 0.86 2.26 -19.44
C GLU A 138 0.58 2.87 -18.06
N PHE A 139 0.41 2.04 -17.03
CA PHE A 139 0.11 2.47 -15.66
C PHE A 139 1.35 2.49 -14.76
N ILE A 140 2.42 1.82 -15.17
CA ILE A 140 3.63 1.63 -14.37
C ILE A 140 4.77 2.42 -15.01
N ALA A 141 5.10 3.56 -14.41
CA ALA A 141 6.24 4.36 -14.82
C ALA A 141 7.34 4.29 -13.75
N PRO A 142 8.41 3.50 -13.95
CA PRO A 142 9.57 3.58 -13.07
C PRO A 142 10.18 4.98 -13.19
N ILE A 143 10.23 5.69 -12.08
CA ILE A 143 10.81 7.04 -12.04
C ILE A 143 12.25 6.89 -11.59
N GLU A 144 13.22 7.17 -12.47
CA GLU A 144 14.65 7.23 -12.15
C GLU A 144 14.96 8.30 -11.07
#